data_AF-A0A496VMC4-F1
#
_entry.id   AF-A0A496VMC4-F1
#
_cell.length_a   1.000
_cell.length_b   1.000
_cell.length_c   1.000
_cell.angle_alpha   90.00
_cell.angle_beta   90.00
_cell.angle_gamma   90.00
#
_symmetry.space_group_name_H-M   'P 1'
#
loop_
_entity.id
_entity.type
_entity.pdbx_description
1 polymer ?
#
loop_
_entity_poly.entity_id
_entity_poly.type
_entity_poly.pdbx_seq_one_letter_code
_entity_poly.pdbx_strand_id
1 'polypeptide(L)'
;MPARDIYHNVVKRILEKTGWKITDDPLHIKYGTLNLTIGQFINYRFVLKEKQPERILYLAIPEETYQSFFILPLAQGVIQENHIKYFIYNVDKEKILKWQT
;
A
#
# COMPACT_ATOMS: atom_id res chain seq x y z
N MET A 1 -9.95 9.99 -18.40
CA MET A 1 -9.30 8.69 -18.14
C MET A 1 -8.72 8.74 -16.74
N PRO A 2 -9.15 7.91 -15.77
CA PRO A 2 -8.88 8.20 -14.38
C PRO A 2 -7.45 7.77 -14.02
N ALA A 3 -6.67 8.69 -13.46
CA ALA A 3 -5.29 8.49 -13.00
C ALA A 3 -5.08 7.31 -12.02
N ARG A 4 -6.17 6.72 -11.50
CA ARG A 4 -6.14 5.58 -10.56
C ARG A 4 -5.56 4.30 -11.17
N ASP A 5 -5.74 4.06 -12.47
CA ASP A 5 -5.27 2.82 -13.09
C ASP A 5 -3.75 2.81 -13.34
N ILE A 6 -3.11 3.97 -13.44
CA ILE A 6 -1.66 4.04 -13.73
C ILE A 6 -0.86 3.58 -12.51
N TYR A 7 -1.17 4.09 -11.32
CA TYR A 7 -0.45 3.74 -10.09
C TYR A 7 -0.58 2.24 -9.75
N HIS A 8 -1.78 1.68 -9.89
CA HIS A 8 -2.01 0.25 -9.68
C HIS A 8 -1.14 -0.62 -10.59
N ASN A 9 -1.20 -0.34 -11.90
CA ASN A 9 -0.46 -1.09 -12.89
C ASN A 9 1.06 -0.94 -12.73
N VAL A 10 1.53 0.24 -12.33
CA VAL A 10 2.94 0.49 -12.04
C VAL A 10 3.39 -0.36 -10.86
N VAL A 11 2.67 -0.34 -9.73
CA VAL A 11 3.01 -1.15 -8.55
C VAL A 11 3.07 -2.63 -8.91
N LYS A 12 2.10 -3.13 -9.68
CA LYS A 12 2.08 -4.52 -10.13
C LYS A 12 3.33 -4.88 -10.93
N ARG A 13 3.67 -4.09 -11.96
CA ARG A 13 4.87 -4.30 -12.78
C ARG A 13 6.15 -4.28 -11.95
N ILE A 14 6.23 -3.37 -10.97
CA ILE A 14 7.38 -3.26 -10.07
C ILE A 14 7.55 -4.52 -9.22
N LEU A 15 6.46 -5.03 -8.66
CA LEU A 15 6.45 -6.24 -7.84
C LEU A 15 6.87 -7.46 -8.68
N GLU A 16 6.32 -7.62 -9.87
CA GLU A 16 6.68 -8.70 -10.79
C GLU A 16 8.17 -8.63 -11.20
N LYS A 17 8.68 -7.44 -11.53
CA LYS A 17 10.11 -7.22 -11.85
C LYS A 17 11.06 -7.55 -10.69
N THR A 18 10.59 -7.40 -9.45
CA THR A 18 11.38 -7.69 -8.24
C THR A 18 11.21 -9.14 -7.76
N GLY A 19 10.56 -9.99 -8.56
CA GLY A 19 10.40 -11.42 -8.30
C GLY A 19 9.20 -11.78 -7.42
N TRP A 20 8.32 -10.82 -7.12
CA TRP A 20 7.08 -11.11 -6.41
C TRP A 20 6.06 -11.71 -7.36
N LYS A 21 5.39 -12.77 -6.90
CA LYS A 21 4.27 -13.38 -7.62
C LYS A 21 2.97 -12.73 -7.16
N ILE A 22 2.23 -12.11 -8.08
CA ILE A 22 0.88 -11.61 -7.81
C ILE A 22 -0.08 -12.79 -7.75
N THR A 23 -0.70 -13.02 -6.60
CA THR A 23 -1.66 -14.13 -6.42
C THR A 23 -3.11 -13.70 -6.65
N ASP A 24 -3.44 -12.45 -6.34
CA ASP A 24 -4.81 -11.92 -6.36
C ASP A 24 -4.77 -10.43 -6.77
N ASP A 25 -5.68 -10.00 -7.65
CA ASP A 25 -5.82 -8.60 -8.12
C ASP A 25 -7.23 -8.34 -8.71
N PRO A 26 -8.19 -7.73 -7.96
CA PRO A 26 -8.08 -7.32 -6.56
C PRO A 26 -8.24 -8.51 -5.59
N LEU A 27 -7.65 -8.38 -4.40
CA LEU A 27 -7.89 -9.33 -3.31
C LEU A 27 -9.30 -9.14 -2.74
N HIS A 28 -10.21 -10.05 -3.06
CA HIS A 28 -11.56 -10.06 -2.50
C HIS A 28 -11.59 -10.76 -1.14
N ILE A 29 -11.73 -9.98 -0.06
CA ILE A 29 -11.99 -10.53 1.28
C ILE A 29 -13.42 -10.20 1.68
N LYS A 30 -14.24 -11.24 1.90
CA LYS A 30 -15.62 -11.06 2.37
C LYS A 30 -15.63 -10.70 3.85
N TYR A 31 -15.95 -9.45 4.16
CA TYR A 31 -16.12 -8.98 5.53
C TYR A 31 -17.18 -7.87 5.61
N GLY A 32 -18.44 -8.27 5.82
CA GLY A 32 -19.57 -7.34 6.00
C GLY A 32 -19.70 -6.24 4.93
N THR A 33 -20.23 -5.07 5.33
CA THR A 33 -20.51 -3.90 4.47
C THR A 33 -19.57 -2.73 4.80
N LEU A 34 -18.25 -2.92 4.70
CA LEU A 34 -17.32 -1.82 4.96
C LEU A 34 -17.05 -0.97 3.71
N ASN A 35 -17.41 0.32 3.78
CA ASN A 35 -16.95 1.36 2.87
C ASN A 35 -15.71 2.05 3.48
N LEU A 36 -14.64 2.23 2.68
CA LEU A 36 -13.31 2.47 3.24
C LEU A 36 -12.72 3.82 2.73
N THR A 37 -12.06 4.62 3.58
CA THR A 37 -10.94 5.57 3.27
C THR A 37 -10.11 5.75 4.56
N ILE A 38 -8.75 5.74 4.51
CA ILE A 38 -7.73 5.68 5.62
C ILE A 38 -8.00 4.62 6.72
N GLY A 39 -9.20 4.60 7.31
CA GLY A 39 -9.78 3.42 7.93
C GLY A 39 -9.70 2.18 7.04
N GLN A 40 -9.50 2.31 5.71
CA GLN A 40 -9.15 1.18 4.82
C GLN A 40 -8.00 0.37 5.37
N PHE A 41 -6.87 1.02 5.70
CA PHE A 41 -5.65 0.31 6.05
C PHE A 41 -5.83 -0.45 7.36
N ILE A 42 -6.44 0.20 8.35
CA ILE A 42 -6.70 -0.41 9.66
C ILE A 42 -7.69 -1.57 9.51
N ASN A 43 -8.77 -1.38 8.74
CA ASN A 43 -9.78 -2.40 8.52
C ASN A 43 -9.22 -3.60 7.74
N TYR A 44 -8.49 -3.37 6.64
CA TYR A 44 -7.85 -4.45 5.88
C TYR A 44 -6.81 -5.18 6.72
N ARG A 45 -6.00 -4.46 7.51
CA ARG A 45 -5.05 -5.09 8.43
C ARG A 45 -5.75 -5.98 9.45
N PHE A 46 -6.88 -5.52 10.00
CA PHE A 46 -7.68 -6.31 10.93
C PHE A 46 -8.23 -7.58 10.26
N VAL A 47 -8.87 -7.43 9.11
CA VAL A 47 -9.45 -8.55 8.35
C VAL A 47 -8.37 -9.57 7.94
N LEU A 48 -7.20 -9.10 7.48
CA LEU A 48 -6.07 -9.98 7.15
C LEU A 48 -5.56 -10.70 8.40
N LYS A 49 -5.42 -10.02 9.54
CA LYS A 49 -5.02 -10.66 10.79
C LYS A 49 -5.95 -11.81 11.20
N GLU A 50 -7.25 -11.69 10.94
CA GLU A 50 -8.22 -12.73 11.26
C GLU A 50 -8.29 -13.86 10.23
N LYS A 51 -8.18 -13.55 8.93
CA LYS A 51 -8.43 -14.51 7.83
C LYS A 51 -7.16 -15.10 7.22
N GLN A 52 -6.09 -14.32 7.16
CA GLN A 52 -4.82 -14.62 6.48
C GLN A 52 -3.65 -13.97 7.24
N PRO A 53 -3.37 -14.37 8.50
CA PRO A 53 -2.42 -13.70 9.38
C PRO A 53 -0.98 -13.68 8.86
N GLU A 54 -0.64 -14.57 7.94
CA GLU A 54 0.65 -14.63 7.24
C GLU A 54 0.83 -13.50 6.21
N ARG A 55 -0.26 -12.86 5.76
CA ARG A 55 -0.20 -11.76 4.78
C ARG A 55 0.03 -10.43 5.48
N ILE A 56 1.19 -9.83 5.20
CA ILE A 56 1.57 -8.51 5.73
C ILE A 56 1.08 -7.42 4.78
N LEU A 57 0.29 -6.47 5.30
CA LEU A 57 -0.21 -5.33 4.52
C LEU A 57 0.83 -4.21 4.45
N TYR A 58 1.15 -3.77 3.24
CA TYR A 58 1.99 -2.61 2.95
C TYR A 58 1.21 -1.53 2.20
N LEU A 59 1.42 -0.26 2.55
CA LEU A 59 0.96 0.89 1.78
C LEU A 59 1.99 1.23 0.69
N ALA A 60 1.58 1.24 -0.58
CA ALA A 60 2.43 1.66 -1.69
C ALA A 60 2.33 3.18 -1.88
N ILE A 61 3.44 3.91 -1.73
CA ILE A 61 3.46 5.38 -1.79
C ILE A 61 4.34 5.84 -2.96
N PRO A 62 3.82 6.61 -3.92
CA PRO A 62 4.66 7.26 -4.94
C PRO A 62 5.69 8.21 -4.31
N GLU A 63 6.89 8.28 -4.86
CA GLU A 63 7.96 9.17 -4.38
C GLU A 63 7.50 10.63 -4.25
N GLU A 64 6.77 11.14 -5.25
CA GLU A 64 6.22 12.50 -5.26
C GLU A 64 5.24 12.73 -4.10
N THR A 65 4.37 11.75 -3.82
CA THR A 65 3.42 11.80 -2.70
C THR A 65 4.17 11.74 -1.37
N TYR A 66 5.24 10.95 -1.31
CA TYR A 66 6.05 10.87 -0.10
C TYR A 66 6.69 12.22 0.22
N GLN A 67 7.35 12.84 -0.76
CA GLN A 67 8.07 14.11 -0.61
C GLN A 67 7.15 15.31 -0.39
N SER A 68 5.93 15.30 -0.93
CA SER A 68 4.99 16.42 -0.79
C SER A 68 4.14 16.37 0.49
N PHE A 69 3.74 15.18 0.94
CA PHE A 69 2.75 15.02 2.00
C PHE A 69 3.24 14.15 3.16
N PHE A 70 3.89 13.01 2.89
CA PHE A 70 4.23 12.08 3.97
C PHE A 70 5.44 12.51 4.79
N ILE A 71 6.26 13.48 4.35
CA ILE A 71 7.31 14.07 5.19
C ILE A 71 6.76 14.96 6.32
N LEU A 72 5.49 15.38 6.25
CA LEU A 72 4.91 16.27 7.25
C LEU A 72 4.86 15.58 8.63
N PRO A 73 5.17 16.28 9.74
CA PRO A 73 5.24 15.69 11.07
C PRO A 73 3.97 14.92 11.47
N LEU A 74 2.79 15.41 11.08
CA LEU A 74 1.52 14.73 11.35
C LEU A 74 1.45 13.37 10.66
N ALA A 75 1.81 13.29 9.37
CA ALA A 75 1.77 12.06 8.61
C ALA A 75 2.78 11.03 9.17
N GLN A 76 3.98 11.49 9.53
CA GLN A 76 4.98 10.65 10.20
C GLN A 76 4.48 10.15 11.56
N GLY A 77 3.87 11.02 12.37
CA GLY A 77 3.27 10.64 13.65
C GLY A 77 2.23 9.54 13.50
N VAL A 78 1.30 9.67 12.54
CA VAL A 78 0.28 8.64 12.25
C VAL A 78 0.91 7.33 11.82
N ILE A 79 1.92 7.36 10.94
CA ILE A 79 2.63 6.17 10.47
C ILE A 79 3.32 5.45 11.63
N GLN A 80 4.03 6.20 12.47
CA GLN A 80 4.80 5.65 13.59
C GLN A 80 3.87 5.06 14.64
N GLU A 81 2.86 5.79 15.08
CA GLU A 81 1.89 5.34 16.09
C GLU A 81 1.16 4.07 15.64
N ASN A 82 0.74 4.03 14.37
CA ASN A 82 -0.02 2.90 13.85
C ASN A 82 0.86 1.77 13.30
N HIS A 83 2.20 1.89 13.37
CA HIS A 83 3.14 0.92 12.82
C HIS A 83 2.80 0.54 11.36
N ILE A 84 2.50 1.56 10.55
CA ILE A 84 2.12 1.37 9.15
C ILE A 84 3.36 0.97 8.37
N LYS A 85 3.33 -0.24 7.80
CA LYS A 85 4.35 -0.68 6.84
C LYS A 85 4.05 -0.08 5.48
N TYR A 86 5.08 0.45 4.83
CA TYR A 86 4.93 1.06 3.52
C TYR A 86 6.19 0.87 2.69
N PHE A 87 6.07 1.06 1.39
CA PHE A 87 7.22 1.20 0.50
C PHE A 87 7.03 2.36 -0.45
N ILE A 88 8.14 2.97 -0.80
CA ILE A 88 8.19 4.11 -1.71
C ILE A 88 8.61 3.60 -3.08
N TYR A 89 7.89 3.99 -4.12
CA TYR A 89 8.23 3.66 -5.50
C TYR A 89 8.25 4.90 -6.39
N ASN A 90 9.08 4.86 -7.43
CA ASN A 90 9.10 5.89 -8.47
C ASN A 90 8.26 5.41 -9.67
N VAL A 91 7.34 6.27 -10.13
CA VAL A 91 6.38 5.94 -11.19
C VAL A 91 7.08 5.82 -12.55
N ASP A 92 7.92 6.80 -12.90
CA ASP A 92 8.60 6.86 -14.20
C ASP A 92 9.64 5.75 -14.37
N LYS A 93 10.39 5.46 -13.31
CA LYS A 93 11.47 4.47 -13.29
C LYS A 93 10.96 3.05 -13.02
N GLU A 94 9.68 2.90 -12.68
CA GLU A 94 9.07 1.65 -12.26
C GLU A 94 9.98 0.84 -11.33
N LYS A 95 10.32 1.41 -10.18
CA LYS A 95 11.17 0.75 -9.18
C LYS A 95 10.79 1.09 -7.75
N ILE A 96 11.01 0.14 -6.85
CA ILE A 96 10.96 0.38 -5.41
C ILE A 96 12.23 1.13 -5.02
N LEU A 97 12.06 2.23 -4.29
CA LEU A 97 13.16 3.03 -3.76
C LEU A 97 13.52 2.59 -2.34
N LYS A 98 12.50 2.31 -1.51
CA LYS A 98 12.69 2.00 -0.09
C LYS A 98 11.53 1.19 0.46
N TRP A 99 11.85 0.23 1.33
CA TRP A 99 10.90 -0.43 2.21
C TRP A 99 11.01 0.14 3.63
N GLN A 100 9.89 0.33 4.31
CA GLN A 100 9.83 0.67 5.72
C GLN A 100 8.90 -0.33 6.43
N THR A 101 9.45 -1.02 7.42
CA THR A 101 8.79 -2.11 8.17
C THR A 101 8.52 -1.76 9.61
#